data_AF-A0A3D6BPJ9-F1
#
_entry.id   AF-A0A3D6BPJ9-F1
#
_cell.length_a   1.000
_cell.length_b   1.000
_cell.length_c   1.000
_cell.angle_alpha   90.00
_cell.angle_beta   90.00
_cell.angle_gamma   90.00
#
_symmetry.space_group_name_H-M   'P 1'
#
loop_
_entity.id
_entity.type
_entity.pdbx_description
1 polymer ?
#
loop_
_entity_poly.entity_id
_entity_poly.type
_entity_poly.pdbx_seq_one_letter_code
_entity_poly.pdbx_strand_id
1 'polypeptide(L)' 'MLEEIKKTSSEAETPLQKLEKSLSPIVSFMVLPLFALANAG' A
#
# COMPACT_ATOMS: atom_id res chain seq x y z
N MET A 1 -5.03 24.72 3.37
CA MET A 1 -3.88 24.39 4.26
C MET A 1 -3.61 22.88 4.34
N LEU A 2 -4.28 22.09 5.20
CA LEU A 2 -3.94 20.65 5.32
C LEU A 2 -4.26 19.83 4.06
N GLU A 3 -5.38 20.11 3.40
CA GLU A 3 -5.73 19.46 2.12
C GLU A 3 -4.74 19.77 1.01
N GLU A 4 -4.24 21.01 0.93
CA GLU A 4 -3.20 21.38 -0.05
C GLU A 4 -1.89 20.65 0.22
N ILE A 5 -1.47 20.58 1.49
CA ILE A 5 -0.26 19.83 1.87
C ILE A 5 -0.43 18.34 1.49
N LYS A 6 -1.60 17.76 1.73
CA LYS A 6 -1.89 16.37 1.39
C LYS A 6 -1.89 16.14 -0.13
N LYS A 7 -2.45 17.09 -0.88
CA LYS A 7 -2.48 17.07 -2.35
C LYS A 7 -1.08 17.19 -2.95
N THR A 8 -0.32 18.20 -2.55
CA THR A 8 1.07 18.40 -3.01
C THR A 8 1.95 17.22 -2.62
N SER A 9 1.79 16.67 -1.40
CA SER A 9 2.51 15.47 -0.97
C SER A 9 2.14 14.23 -1.80
N SER A 10 0.86 14.08 -2.17
CA SER A 10 0.41 13.00 -3.07
C SER A 10 0.90 13.18 -4.51
N GLU A 11 1.08 14.41 -4.98
CA GLU A 11 1.61 14.72 -6.31
C GLU A 11 3.13 14.51 -6.37
N ALA A 12 3.85 14.83 -5.28
CA ALA A 12 5.30 14.63 -5.14
C ALA A 12 5.71 13.17 -4.89
N GLU A 13 4.75 12.29 -4.59
CA GLU A 13 5.00 10.87 -4.37
C GLU A 13 5.44 10.17 -5.66
N THR A 14 6.51 9.36 -5.57
CA THR A 14 7.03 8.67 -6.74
C THR A 14 6.05 7.60 -7.26
N PRO A 15 6.08 7.25 -8.55
CA PRO A 15 5.20 6.20 -9.09
C PRO A 15 5.30 4.88 -8.32
N LEU A 16 6.51 4.53 -7.86
CA LEU A 16 6.74 3.31 -7.08
C LEU A 16 6.11 3.37 -5.68
N GLN A 17 6.21 4.51 -4.99
CA GLN A 17 5.57 4.70 -3.68
C GLN A 17 4.05 4.66 -3.76
N LYS A 18 3.44 5.22 -4.81
CA LYS A 18 1.99 5.12 -5.06
C LYS A 18 1.55 3.66 -5.24
N LEU A 19 2.33 2.90 -6.00
CA LEU A 19 2.09 1.47 -6.20
C LEU A 19 2.20 0.69 -4.88
N GLU A 20 3.26 0.93 -4.11
CA GLU A 20 3.49 0.30 -2.81
C GLU A 20 2.34 0.58 -1.83
N LYS A 21 1.93 1.84 -1.68
CA LYS A 21 0.77 2.20 -0.82
C LYS A 21 -0.52 1.51 -1.26
N SER A 22 -0.75 1.42 -2.57
CA SER A 22 -1.95 0.79 -3.12
C SER A 22 -1.97 -0.72 -2.87
N LEU A 23 -0.81 -1.37 -2.93
CA LEU A 23 -0.68 -2.82 -2.74
C LEU A 23 -0.56 -3.23 -1.27
N SER A 24 0.02 -2.38 -0.41
CA SER A 24 0.27 -2.66 1.01
C SER A 24 -0.92 -3.29 1.76
N PRO A 25 -2.17 -2.76 1.69
CA PRO A 25 -3.30 -3.38 2.37
C PRO A 25 -3.70 -4.74 1.76
N ILE A 26 -3.66 -4.88 0.44
CA ILE A 26 -3.98 -6.14 -0.24
C ILE A 26 -2.97 -7.22 0.17
N VAL A 27 -1.68 -6.86 0.19
CA VAL A 27 -0.63 -7.78 0.61
C VAL A 27 -0.79 -8.17 2.07
N SER A 28 -1.03 -7.20 2.96
CA SER A 28 -1.08 -7.44 4.40
C SER A 28 -2.31 -8.22 4.85
N PHE A 29 -3.48 -7.98 4.25
CA PHE A 29 -4.75 -8.57 4.70
C PHE A 29 -5.24 -9.74 3.85
N MET A 30 -4.72 -9.91 2.63
CA MET A 30 -5.13 -11.00 1.75
C MET A 30 -3.96 -11.90 1.41
N VAL A 31 -2.90 -11.37 0.77
CA VAL A 31 -1.81 -12.20 0.23
C VAL A 31 -1.04 -12.90 1.35
N LEU A 32 -0.58 -12.18 2.37
CA LEU A 32 0.22 -12.75 3.46
C LEU A 32 -0.58 -13.80 4.28
N PRO A 33 -1.84 -13.54 4.69
CA PRO A 33 -2.64 -14.56 5.35
C PRO A 33 -2.91 -15.79 4.48
N LEU A 34 -3.24 -15.62 3.20
CA LEU A 34 -3.46 -16.74 2.27
C LEU A 34 -2.18 -17.54 2.05
N PHE A 35 -1.05 -16.86 1.84
CA PHE A 35 0.25 -17.48 1.69
C PHE A 35 0.61 -18.28 2.94
N ALA A 36 0.46 -17.69 4.12
CA ALA A 36 0.70 -18.36 5.38
C ALA A 36 -0.22 -19.58 5.55
N LEU A 37 -1.51 -19.44 5.27
CA LEU A 37 -2.47 -20.55 5.37
C LEU A 37 -2.14 -21.72 4.42
N ALA A 38 -1.81 -21.41 3.17
CA ALA A 38 -1.48 -22.42 2.16
C ALA A 38 -0.15 -23.15 2.41
N ASN A 39 0.76 -22.53 3.16
CA ASN A 39 2.09 -23.08 3.48
C ASN A 39 2.25 -23.43 4.97
N ALA A 40 1.20 -23.29 5.80
CA ALA A 40 1.24 -23.63 7.22
C ALA A 40 1.24 -25.15 7.48
N GLY A 41 1.14 -25.96 6.42
CA GLY A 41 1.20 -27.42 6.43
C GLY A 41 1.43 -27.98 5.04
#